data_AF-A0A520CM55-F1
#
_entry.id   AF-A0A520CM55-F1
#
_cell.length_a   1.000
_cell.length_b   1.000
_cell.length_c   1.000
_cell.angle_alpha   90.00
_cell.angle_beta   90.00
_cell.angle_gamma   90.00
#
_symmetry.space_group_name_H-M   'P 1'
#
loop_
_entity.id
_entity.type
_entity.pdbx_description
1 polymer ?
#
loop_
_entity_poly.entity_id
_entity_poly.type
_entity_poly.pdbx_seq_one_letter_code
_entity_poly.pdbx_strand_id
1 'polypeptide(L)'
;MKSLKIYLLIFGISLLPNLLLAQMKFKSIGEKKPIYFELGYSGTKGAFVWYKGQTQPIPLKFKSLDIDSSDRDSGQPNFNTYKWTEVYNGKVTGEYGFTEWPRNVDDIYYKRYSDGRVFKFKVDESEGYDGKSMALLHNVQFHFYSYYQDSLRIVYPNGIKKSLMLNLLPEDRDRPRYVYIEDYNFDGIDDIAFSVTDGEGLVVAYDVFIYNKLSKQFTKLTTPAGAKGCGEFTNLKLNAERKELSTTCKSGARWLGYTYKFNKAGKIYLIKDEE
;
A
#
# COMPACT_ATOMS: atom_id res chain seq x y z
N MET A 1 33.94 -37.25 22.30
CA MET A 1 33.18 -36.71 21.14
C MET A 1 32.07 -35.84 21.67
N LYS A 2 32.14 -34.52 21.46
CA LYS A 2 31.14 -33.55 21.91
C LYS A 2 29.92 -33.63 20.99
N SER A 3 28.72 -33.89 21.53
CA SER A 3 27.50 -33.85 20.74
C SER A 3 27.15 -32.38 20.42
N LEU A 4 26.98 -32.12 19.13
CA LEU A 4 26.67 -30.82 18.58
C LEU A 4 25.19 -30.52 18.87
N LYS A 5 24.92 -29.58 19.77
CA LYS A 5 23.55 -29.06 19.96
C LYS A 5 23.19 -28.24 18.73
N ILE A 6 22.33 -28.80 17.88
CA ILE A 6 21.68 -28.08 16.79
C ILE A 6 20.71 -27.08 17.44
N TYR A 7 21.08 -25.80 17.43
CA TYR A 7 20.14 -24.73 17.69
C TYR A 7 19.24 -24.62 16.46
N LEU A 8 17.98 -25.04 16.62
CA LEU A 8 16.92 -24.73 15.67
C LEU A 8 16.73 -23.21 15.71
N LEU A 9 17.37 -22.49 14.79
CA LEU A 9 17.07 -21.08 14.55
C LEU A 9 15.71 -21.04 13.85
N ILE A 10 14.66 -20.97 14.65
CA ILE A 10 13.33 -20.60 14.14
C ILE A 10 13.47 -19.15 13.71
N PHE A 11 13.67 -18.91 12.41
CA PHE A 11 13.42 -17.63 11.81
C PHE A 11 11.92 -17.36 11.99
N GLY A 12 11.57 -16.74 13.12
CA GLY A 12 10.30 -16.07 13.27
C GLY A 12 10.26 -15.01 12.17
N ILE A 13 9.55 -15.30 11.08
CA ILE A 13 9.06 -14.28 10.18
C ILE A 13 8.33 -13.31 11.10
N SER A 14 8.93 -12.14 11.32
CA SER A 14 8.27 -11.09 12.05
C SER A 14 7.06 -10.71 11.22
N LEU A 15 5.90 -11.27 11.57
CA LEU A 15 4.60 -10.72 11.27
C LEU A 15 4.52 -9.41 12.04
N LEU A 16 5.31 -8.41 11.63
CA LEU A 16 4.96 -7.05 11.95
C LEU A 16 3.68 -6.80 11.16
N PRO A 17 2.56 -6.50 11.82
CA PRO A 17 1.47 -5.88 11.12
C PRO A 17 2.03 -4.56 10.63
N ASN A 18 2.45 -4.51 9.37
CA ASN A 18 2.66 -3.23 8.71
C ASN A 18 1.29 -2.59 8.75
N LEU A 19 1.09 -1.66 9.68
CA LEU A 19 -0.01 -0.72 9.62
C LEU A 19 0.20 0.12 8.36
N LEU A 20 -0.14 -0.43 7.21
CA LEU A 20 -0.54 0.36 6.06
C LEU A 20 -1.95 0.84 6.39
N LEU A 21 -1.99 1.78 7.35
CA LEU A 21 -3.22 2.35 7.83
C LEU A 21 -3.95 3.01 6.68
N ALA A 22 -5.26 2.78 6.70
CA ALA A 22 -6.25 3.64 6.12
C ALA A 22 -5.87 5.12 6.32
N GLN A 23 -6.03 5.87 5.25
CA GLN A 23 -6.05 7.33 5.22
C GLN A 23 -6.40 7.96 6.58
N MET A 24 -5.46 8.70 7.16
CA MET A 24 -5.59 9.30 8.49
C MET A 24 -6.06 10.74 8.40
N LYS A 25 -6.92 11.16 9.34
CA LYS A 25 -7.42 12.54 9.43
C LYS A 25 -6.60 13.35 10.42
N PHE A 26 -6.28 14.59 10.06
CA PHE A 26 -5.44 15.48 10.85
C PHE A 26 -6.08 16.86 11.02
N LYS A 27 -5.83 17.48 12.17
CA LYS A 27 -6.24 18.84 12.52
C LYS A 27 -5.04 19.67 12.99
N SER A 28 -4.95 20.92 12.55
CA SER A 28 -3.86 21.82 12.98
C SER A 28 -3.96 22.23 14.45
N ILE A 29 -2.80 22.51 15.04
CA ILE A 29 -2.64 22.94 16.44
C ILE A 29 -2.31 24.43 16.48
N GLY A 30 -3.04 25.19 17.31
CA GLY A 30 -2.75 26.61 17.58
C GLY A 30 -3.23 27.61 16.52
N GLU A 31 -3.87 27.15 15.44
CA GLU A 31 -4.38 28.02 14.38
C GLU A 31 -5.73 28.65 14.75
N LYS A 32 -5.88 29.96 14.52
CA LYS A 32 -7.16 30.68 14.72
C LYS A 32 -8.30 30.05 13.93
N LYS A 33 -8.01 29.57 12.72
CA LYS A 33 -8.91 28.78 11.89
C LYS A 33 -8.28 27.40 11.71
N PRO A 34 -8.85 26.34 12.31
CA PRO A 34 -8.27 25.01 12.19
C PRO A 34 -8.23 24.55 10.74
N ILE A 35 -7.12 23.92 10.37
CA ILE A 35 -6.89 23.30 9.06
C ILE A 35 -7.11 21.81 9.26
N TYR A 36 -7.86 21.20 8.34
CA TYR A 36 -8.16 19.77 8.34
C TYR A 36 -7.70 19.15 7.02
N PHE A 37 -7.05 18.00 7.09
CA PHE A 37 -6.74 17.21 5.90
C PHE A 37 -6.71 15.73 6.19
N GLU A 38 -6.79 14.94 5.13
CA GLU A 38 -6.57 13.51 5.15
C GLU A 38 -5.21 13.21 4.51
N LEU A 39 -4.41 12.32 5.10
CA LEU A 39 -3.11 11.87 4.59
C LEU A 39 -3.17 10.36 4.36
N GLY A 40 -2.78 9.92 3.17
CA GLY A 40 -2.59 8.50 2.86
C GLY A 40 -1.27 8.29 2.14
N TYR A 41 -0.65 7.12 2.33
CA TYR A 41 0.60 6.70 1.70
C TYR A 41 0.72 5.17 1.75
N SER A 42 1.63 4.60 0.95
CA SER A 42 2.01 3.19 1.02
C SER A 42 3.54 3.10 0.95
N GLY A 43 4.17 2.89 2.11
CA GLY A 43 5.63 2.97 2.26
C GLY A 43 6.17 4.32 1.75
N THR A 44 7.10 4.26 0.79
CA THR A 44 7.69 5.46 0.15
C THR A 44 6.96 5.89 -1.13
N LYS A 45 5.73 5.42 -1.37
CA LYS A 45 4.97 5.70 -2.59
C LYS A 45 3.53 6.14 -2.31
N GLY A 46 2.88 6.69 -3.35
CA GLY A 46 1.45 7.01 -3.37
C GLY A 46 0.96 8.02 -2.33
N ALA A 47 1.87 8.82 -1.77
CA ALA A 47 1.52 9.76 -0.71
C ALA A 47 0.69 10.93 -1.27
N PHE A 48 -0.29 11.37 -0.50
CA PHE A 48 -1.13 12.52 -0.83
C PHE A 48 -1.64 13.22 0.43
N VAL A 49 -2.03 14.48 0.29
CA VAL A 49 -2.88 15.18 1.27
C VAL A 49 -4.16 15.64 0.60
N TRP A 50 -5.27 15.54 1.32
CA TRP A 50 -6.57 16.00 0.85
C TRP A 50 -7.19 16.93 1.88
N TYR A 51 -7.08 18.23 1.63
CA TYR A 51 -7.63 19.24 2.52
C TYR A 51 -9.16 19.24 2.50
N LYS A 52 -9.77 19.41 3.68
CA LYS A 52 -11.23 19.54 3.81
C LYS A 52 -11.74 20.69 2.94
N GLY A 53 -12.70 20.38 2.06
CA GLY A 53 -13.29 21.33 1.12
C GLY A 53 -12.62 21.38 -0.26
N GLN A 54 -11.48 20.71 -0.46
CA GLN A 54 -10.92 20.55 -1.80
C GLN A 54 -11.59 19.37 -2.54
N THR A 55 -11.67 19.48 -3.87
CA THR A 55 -12.29 18.45 -4.73
C THR A 55 -11.30 17.40 -5.20
N GLN A 56 -10.00 17.64 -5.04
CA GLN A 56 -8.92 16.78 -5.52
C GLN A 56 -7.83 16.69 -4.44
N PRO A 57 -7.21 15.51 -4.26
CA PRO A 57 -6.03 15.38 -3.42
C PRO A 57 -4.81 16.03 -4.09
N ILE A 58 -3.86 16.48 -3.28
CA ILE A 58 -2.56 16.99 -3.71
C ILE A 58 -1.55 15.85 -3.57
N PRO A 59 -0.90 15.41 -4.67
CA PRO A 59 0.11 14.37 -4.60
C PRO A 59 1.36 14.90 -3.89
N LEU A 60 1.98 14.01 -3.10
CA LEU A 60 3.23 14.28 -2.43
C LEU A 60 4.36 13.48 -3.09
N LYS A 61 5.52 14.11 -3.26
CA LYS A 61 6.73 13.47 -3.79
C LYS A 61 7.64 13.03 -2.65
N PHE A 62 8.04 11.76 -2.63
CA PHE A 62 8.97 11.25 -1.63
C PHE A 62 10.28 12.04 -1.63
N LYS A 63 10.76 12.40 -0.45
CA LYS A 63 12.02 13.12 -0.27
C LYS A 63 13.05 12.29 0.48
N SER A 64 12.69 11.73 1.63
CA SER A 64 13.59 10.91 2.43
C SER A 64 12.82 10.06 3.45
N LEU A 65 13.45 8.96 3.87
CA LEU A 65 13.06 8.14 5.01
C LEU A 65 14.30 7.98 5.88
N ASP A 66 14.16 8.29 7.17
CA ASP A 66 15.14 7.99 8.20
C ASP A 66 14.58 6.87 9.09
N ILE A 67 15.41 5.87 9.38
CA ILE A 67 15.00 4.67 10.13
C ILE A 67 15.83 4.60 11.40
N ASP A 68 15.19 4.85 12.53
CA ASP A 68 15.83 4.71 13.85
C ASP A 68 15.60 3.30 14.41
N SER A 69 16.72 2.65 14.70
CA SER A 69 16.83 1.30 15.27
C SER A 69 17.65 1.26 16.56
N SER A 70 18.07 2.41 17.08
CA SER A 70 19.11 2.54 18.10
C SER A 70 18.70 2.11 19.52
N ASP A 71 17.39 2.03 19.81
CA ASP A 71 16.86 1.96 21.18
C ASP A 71 16.41 0.54 21.63
N ARG A 72 17.06 -0.55 21.21
CA ARG A 72 16.43 -1.88 21.30
C ARG A 72 17.17 -3.03 21.97
N ASP A 73 16.55 -3.49 23.05
CA ASP A 73 16.41 -4.91 23.37
C ASP A 73 15.67 -5.66 22.23
N SER A 74 15.97 -6.94 22.04
CA SER A 74 15.53 -7.73 20.87
C SER A 74 14.02 -7.72 20.64
N GLY A 75 13.56 -7.22 19.48
CA GLY A 75 12.21 -7.48 18.94
C GLY A 75 11.27 -6.28 18.78
N GLN A 76 11.63 -5.07 19.20
CA GLN A 76 10.79 -3.90 18.94
C GLN A 76 10.89 -3.40 17.46
N PRO A 77 9.81 -2.82 16.89
CA PRO A 77 9.71 -2.31 15.49
C PRO A 77 10.14 -0.85 15.26
N ASN A 78 10.75 -0.55 14.10
CA ASN A 78 11.47 0.69 13.76
C ASN A 78 10.63 1.98 13.85
N PHE A 79 11.30 3.10 14.15
CA PHE A 79 10.72 4.43 13.93
C PHE A 79 11.09 4.89 12.53
N ASN A 80 10.07 5.22 11.74
CA ASN A 80 10.25 5.64 10.36
C ASN A 80 9.88 7.11 10.26
N THR A 81 10.86 7.99 10.09
CA THR A 81 10.61 9.43 9.88
C THR A 81 10.61 9.73 8.39
N TYR A 82 9.44 10.06 7.87
CA TYR A 82 9.24 10.38 6.47
C TYR A 82 9.31 11.88 6.22
N LYS A 83 9.83 12.26 5.05
CA LYS A 83 9.69 13.60 4.48
C LYS A 83 9.17 13.53 3.06
N TRP A 84 8.24 14.43 2.75
CA TRP A 84 7.53 14.48 1.50
C TRP A 84 7.41 15.92 1.01
N THR A 85 7.62 16.14 -0.28
CA THR A 85 7.46 17.45 -0.91
C THR A 85 6.05 17.59 -1.47
N GLU A 86 5.36 18.66 -1.11
CA GLU A 86 4.06 19.01 -1.70
C GLU A 86 4.27 19.65 -3.08
N VAL A 87 3.61 19.09 -4.10
CA VAL A 87 3.63 19.63 -5.47
C VAL A 87 2.20 20.01 -5.87
N TYR A 88 1.89 21.31 -5.75
CA TYR A 88 0.59 21.85 -6.09
C TYR A 88 0.66 22.64 -7.41
N ASN A 89 -0.17 22.27 -8.39
CA ASN A 89 -0.18 22.87 -9.73
C ASN A 89 1.21 22.94 -10.39
N GLY A 90 1.99 21.86 -10.24
CA GLY A 90 3.36 21.76 -10.78
C GLY A 90 4.41 22.58 -10.04
N LYS A 91 4.05 23.30 -8.98
CA LYS A 91 4.97 24.07 -8.15
C LYS A 91 5.19 23.38 -6.82
N VAL A 92 6.44 23.39 -6.36
CA VAL A 92 6.78 22.93 -5.02
C VAL A 92 6.35 24.01 -4.02
N THR A 93 5.41 23.68 -3.12
CA THR A 93 4.79 24.65 -2.20
C THR A 93 5.22 24.49 -0.74
N GLY A 94 5.63 23.28 -0.36
CA GLY A 94 6.09 23.01 0.98
C GLY A 94 6.58 21.57 1.18
N GLU A 95 6.77 21.23 2.43
CA GLU A 95 7.21 19.91 2.87
C GLU A 95 6.37 19.41 4.04
N TYR A 96 5.97 18.16 3.95
CA TYR A 96 5.44 17.39 5.07
C TYR A 96 6.53 16.54 5.69
N GLY A 97 6.49 16.40 7.01
CA GLY A 97 7.24 15.38 7.72
C GLY A 97 6.43 14.82 8.87
N PHE A 98 6.67 13.54 9.18
CA PHE A 98 6.01 12.83 10.27
C PHE A 98 6.82 11.58 10.64
N THR A 99 6.62 11.09 11.86
CA THR A 99 7.22 9.84 12.34
C THR A 99 6.14 8.78 12.48
N GLU A 100 6.30 7.69 11.76
CA GLU A 100 5.48 6.49 11.87
C GLU A 100 6.05 5.59 12.96
N TRP A 101 5.15 5.22 13.86
CA TRP A 101 5.29 4.20 14.88
C TRP A 101 4.37 3.03 14.51
N PRO A 102 4.59 1.83 15.05
CA PRO A 102 3.87 0.61 14.62
C PRO A 102 2.36 0.69 14.76
N ARG A 103 1.83 1.68 15.47
CA ARG A 103 0.39 1.90 15.65
C ARG A 103 -0.05 3.37 15.49
N ASN A 104 0.86 4.32 15.25
CA ASN A 104 0.58 5.75 15.31
C ASN A 104 1.41 6.54 14.30
N VAL A 105 0.94 7.74 13.98
CA VAL A 105 1.73 8.77 13.29
C VAL A 105 1.81 9.98 14.21
N ASP A 106 3.03 10.36 14.55
CA ASP A 106 3.36 11.45 15.46
C ASP A 106 4.21 12.53 14.75
N ASP A 107 4.38 13.67 15.43
CA ASP A 107 5.21 14.80 14.99
C ASP A 107 4.90 15.33 13.58
N ILE A 108 3.66 15.15 13.13
CA ILE A 108 3.27 15.59 11.81
C ILE A 108 3.31 17.12 11.69
N TYR A 109 4.01 17.60 10.66
CA TYR A 109 4.13 19.01 10.35
C TYR A 109 4.02 19.28 8.86
N TYR A 110 3.73 20.54 8.53
CA TYR A 110 3.88 21.11 7.19
C TYR A 110 4.72 22.38 7.28
N LYS A 111 5.81 22.45 6.52
CA LYS A 111 6.62 23.66 6.34
C LYS A 111 6.30 24.27 4.99
N ARG A 112 5.66 25.44 5.00
CA ARG A 112 5.38 26.21 3.79
C ARG A 112 6.65 26.92 3.32
N TYR A 113 6.97 26.82 2.04
CA TYR A 113 8.22 27.40 1.52
C TYR A 113 8.14 28.89 1.22
N SER A 114 6.96 29.43 0.94
CA SER A 114 6.82 30.86 0.61
C SER A 114 7.24 31.80 1.75
N ASP A 115 7.06 31.37 3.00
CA ASP A 115 7.33 32.18 4.19
C ASP A 115 8.05 31.41 5.31
N GLY A 116 8.40 30.15 5.08
CA GLY A 116 9.07 29.30 6.06
C GLY A 116 8.18 28.89 7.26
N ARG A 117 6.89 29.24 7.26
CA ARG A 117 5.99 28.98 8.38
C ARG A 117 5.77 27.48 8.54
N VAL A 118 5.86 27.00 9.79
CA VAL A 118 5.62 25.60 10.16
C VAL A 118 4.27 25.48 10.85
N PHE A 119 3.45 24.56 10.35
CA PHE A 119 2.18 24.17 10.92
C PHE A 119 2.33 22.79 11.53
N LYS A 120 1.86 22.61 12.77
CA LYS A 120 1.85 21.31 13.45
C LYS A 120 0.43 20.74 13.44
N PHE A 121 0.33 19.42 13.38
CA PHE A 121 -0.94 18.72 13.34
C PHE A 121 -0.99 17.62 14.39
N LYS A 122 -2.20 17.15 14.67
CA LYS A 122 -2.47 15.94 15.44
C LYS A 122 -3.58 15.15 14.75
N VAL A 123 -3.65 13.85 15.05
CA VAL A 123 -4.75 13.01 14.60
C VAL A 123 -6.08 13.62 15.04
N ASP A 124 -7.03 13.67 14.12
CA ASP A 124 -8.38 14.15 14.39
C ASP A 124 -9.28 12.96 14.78
N GLU A 125 -9.49 12.82 16.08
CA GLU A 125 -10.31 11.75 16.68
C GLU A 125 -11.80 12.11 16.75
N SER A 126 -12.21 13.25 16.20
CA SER A 126 -13.59 13.74 16.33
C SER A 126 -14.62 12.94 15.51
N GLU A 127 -14.17 12.21 14.50
CA GLU A 127 -15.00 11.35 13.66
C GLU A 127 -14.49 9.91 13.77
N GLY A 128 -15.39 8.97 14.07
CA GLY A 128 -15.08 7.54 14.00
C GLY A 128 -14.66 7.14 12.58
N TYR A 129 -13.79 6.13 12.48
CA TYR A 129 -13.36 5.62 11.19
C TYR A 129 -14.53 4.94 10.47
N ASP A 130 -14.93 5.45 9.30
CA ASP A 130 -16.07 4.94 8.53
C ASP A 130 -15.69 3.82 7.54
N GLY A 131 -14.45 3.34 7.64
CA GLY A 131 -13.90 2.27 6.81
C GLY A 131 -13.52 2.70 5.41
N LYS A 132 -13.82 3.94 4.98
CA LYS A 132 -13.46 4.42 3.66
C LYS A 132 -11.99 4.79 3.63
N SER A 133 -11.36 4.53 2.50
CA SER A 133 -9.97 4.87 2.27
C SER A 133 -9.76 5.26 0.83
N MET A 134 -8.69 6.01 0.60
CA MET A 134 -8.25 6.39 -0.71
C MET A 134 -6.77 6.11 -0.88
N ALA A 135 -6.40 5.60 -2.04
CA ALA A 135 -5.02 5.52 -2.51
C ALA A 135 -4.85 6.35 -3.79
N LEU A 136 -3.70 7.02 -3.94
CA LEU A 136 -3.40 7.86 -5.09
C LEU A 136 -2.16 7.32 -5.82
N LEU A 137 -2.30 7.02 -7.10
CA LEU A 137 -1.17 6.62 -7.94
C LEU A 137 -1.35 7.14 -9.37
N HIS A 138 -0.33 7.77 -9.95
CA HIS A 138 -0.39 8.40 -11.28
C HIS A 138 -1.55 9.40 -11.44
N ASN A 139 -1.88 10.13 -10.37
CA ASN A 139 -3.06 11.01 -10.25
C ASN A 139 -4.42 10.31 -10.40
N VAL A 140 -4.45 8.98 -10.36
CA VAL A 140 -5.68 8.18 -10.35
C VAL A 140 -6.03 7.87 -8.90
N GLN A 141 -7.28 8.17 -8.52
CA GLN A 141 -7.78 7.93 -7.18
C GLN A 141 -8.44 6.56 -7.11
N PHE A 142 -8.10 5.78 -6.10
CA PHE A 142 -8.72 4.49 -5.79
C PHE A 142 -9.48 4.64 -4.48
N HIS A 143 -10.81 4.67 -4.56
CA HIS A 143 -11.70 4.76 -3.42
C HIS A 143 -12.18 3.35 -3.06
N PHE A 144 -11.90 2.90 -1.85
CA PHE A 144 -12.20 1.54 -1.39
C PHE A 144 -12.60 1.55 0.08
N TYR A 145 -13.05 0.40 0.56
CA TYR A 145 -13.25 0.16 1.98
C TYR A 145 -12.17 -0.76 2.52
N SER A 146 -11.64 -0.43 3.69
CA SER A 146 -10.67 -1.27 4.39
C SER A 146 -11.35 -2.45 5.08
N TYR A 147 -12.54 -2.28 5.67
CA TYR A 147 -13.18 -3.33 6.49
C TYR A 147 -14.59 -3.72 6.05
N TYR A 148 -15.35 -2.85 5.39
CA TYR A 148 -16.82 -3.04 5.34
C TYR A 148 -17.38 -3.48 3.99
N GLN A 149 -16.67 -3.22 2.88
CA GLN A 149 -17.19 -3.51 1.54
C GLN A 149 -16.06 -3.86 0.56
N ASP A 150 -16.45 -4.52 -0.53
CA ASP A 150 -15.52 -4.97 -1.57
C ASP A 150 -15.55 -4.07 -2.81
N SER A 151 -16.32 -2.98 -2.74
CA SER A 151 -16.42 -2.02 -3.82
C SER A 151 -15.11 -1.22 -3.96
N LEU A 152 -14.62 -1.17 -5.20
CA LEU A 152 -13.56 -0.26 -5.63
C LEU A 152 -14.13 0.70 -6.65
N ARG A 153 -13.89 1.99 -6.44
CA ARG A 153 -14.18 3.04 -7.42
C ARG A 153 -12.88 3.74 -7.80
N ILE A 154 -12.52 3.64 -9.07
CA ILE A 154 -11.35 4.29 -9.67
C ILE A 154 -11.81 5.58 -10.35
N VAL A 155 -11.19 6.71 -10.00
CA VAL A 155 -11.47 8.03 -10.58
C VAL A 155 -10.23 8.54 -11.28
N TYR A 156 -10.33 8.74 -12.59
CA TYR A 156 -9.23 9.20 -13.44
C TYR A 156 -9.22 10.73 -13.56
N PRO A 157 -8.05 11.35 -13.83
CA PRO A 157 -7.95 12.80 -14.02
C PRO A 157 -8.85 13.38 -15.09
N ASN A 158 -9.18 12.59 -16.13
CA ASN A 158 -10.08 13.00 -17.21
C ASN A 158 -11.57 12.87 -16.84
N GLY A 159 -11.90 12.57 -15.58
CA GLY A 159 -13.27 12.42 -15.09
C GLY A 159 -13.89 11.04 -15.33
N ILE A 160 -13.22 10.13 -16.05
CA ILE A 160 -13.67 8.74 -16.19
C ILE A 160 -13.73 8.09 -14.80
N LYS A 161 -14.80 7.36 -14.55
CA LYS A 161 -14.99 6.57 -13.33
C LYS A 161 -15.20 5.11 -13.71
N LYS A 162 -14.52 4.20 -12.99
CA LYS A 162 -14.75 2.75 -13.10
C LYS A 162 -15.12 2.21 -11.74
N SER A 163 -16.10 1.31 -11.70
CA SER A 163 -16.47 0.57 -10.50
C SER A 163 -16.20 -0.90 -10.72
N LEU A 164 -15.57 -1.54 -9.73
CA LEU A 164 -15.13 -2.93 -9.76
C LEU A 164 -15.33 -3.54 -8.37
N MET A 165 -15.32 -4.87 -8.31
CA MET A 165 -15.26 -5.60 -7.05
C MET A 165 -13.84 -6.12 -6.82
N LEU A 166 -13.39 -5.93 -5.59
CA LEU A 166 -12.20 -6.54 -5.04
C LEU A 166 -12.54 -7.91 -4.44
N ASN A 167 -11.51 -8.68 -4.12
CA ASN A 167 -11.61 -9.91 -3.37
C ASN A 167 -12.33 -9.66 -2.05
N LEU A 168 -13.19 -10.62 -1.70
CA LEU A 168 -14.04 -10.54 -0.52
C LEU A 168 -13.19 -10.42 0.73
N LEU A 169 -13.54 -9.46 1.58
CA LEU A 169 -13.04 -9.41 2.95
C LEU A 169 -13.49 -10.66 3.74
N PRO A 170 -12.70 -11.12 4.72
CA PRO A 170 -13.07 -12.23 5.58
C PRO A 170 -14.39 -11.93 6.32
N GLU A 171 -15.16 -12.97 6.62
CA GLU A 171 -16.49 -12.85 7.22
C GLU A 171 -16.46 -12.15 8.58
N ASP A 172 -15.39 -12.36 9.36
CA ASP A 172 -15.18 -11.73 10.67
C ASP A 172 -14.98 -10.21 10.57
N ARG A 173 -14.58 -9.69 9.40
CA ARG A 173 -14.26 -8.29 9.14
C ARG A 173 -13.19 -7.73 10.09
N ASP A 174 -12.40 -8.58 10.72
CA ASP A 174 -11.39 -8.17 11.72
C ASP A 174 -10.03 -7.83 11.08
N ARG A 175 -9.90 -8.04 9.77
CA ARG A 175 -8.66 -7.84 9.03
C ARG A 175 -8.87 -6.81 7.92
N PRO A 176 -8.08 -5.74 7.87
CA PRO A 176 -8.23 -4.73 6.84
C PRO A 176 -7.75 -5.23 5.48
N ARG A 177 -8.29 -4.61 4.45
CA ARG A 177 -7.68 -4.55 3.13
C ARG A 177 -6.46 -3.65 3.16
N TYR A 178 -5.33 -4.15 2.65
CA TYR A 178 -4.08 -3.40 2.53
C TYR A 178 -3.82 -2.97 1.09
N VAL A 179 -3.03 -1.90 0.92
CA VAL A 179 -2.65 -1.35 -0.39
C VAL A 179 -1.14 -1.41 -0.57
N TYR A 180 -0.70 -1.91 -1.71
CA TYR A 180 0.71 -2.02 -2.11
C TYR A 180 0.93 -1.32 -3.44
N ILE A 181 2.06 -0.65 -3.59
CA ILE A 181 2.46 0.03 -4.82
C ILE A 181 3.82 -0.51 -5.23
N GLU A 182 3.84 -1.33 -6.28
CA GLU A 182 5.05 -1.98 -6.80
C GLU A 182 4.97 -2.13 -8.31
N ASP A 183 6.10 -2.36 -8.97
CA ASP A 183 6.17 -2.66 -10.42
C ASP A 183 5.90 -4.16 -10.63
N TYR A 184 4.62 -4.53 -10.78
CA TYR A 184 4.19 -5.94 -10.82
C TYR A 184 4.48 -6.59 -12.18
N ASN A 185 4.57 -5.81 -13.26
CA ASN A 185 4.85 -6.29 -14.61
C ASN A 185 6.31 -6.08 -15.07
N PHE A 186 7.14 -5.46 -14.23
CA PHE A 186 8.57 -5.21 -14.43
C PHE A 186 8.90 -4.29 -15.61
N ASP A 187 8.02 -3.32 -15.88
CA ASP A 187 8.13 -2.33 -16.96
C ASP A 187 8.70 -0.97 -16.51
N GLY A 188 9.08 -0.86 -15.24
CA GLY A 188 9.61 0.34 -14.61
C GLY A 188 8.55 1.35 -14.19
N ILE A 189 7.28 0.95 -14.10
CA ILE A 189 6.19 1.78 -13.60
C ILE A 189 5.57 1.13 -12.39
N ASP A 190 5.30 1.95 -11.38
CA ASP A 190 4.50 1.48 -10.26
C ASP A 190 3.06 1.17 -10.68
N ASP A 191 2.63 -0.03 -10.32
CA ASP A 191 1.25 -0.51 -10.35
C ASP A 191 0.67 -0.46 -8.93
N ILE A 192 -0.59 -0.89 -8.75
CA ILE A 192 -1.23 -0.94 -7.44
C ILE A 192 -1.90 -2.28 -7.19
N ALA A 193 -1.81 -2.78 -5.96
CA ALA A 193 -2.51 -3.97 -5.52
C ALA A 193 -3.25 -3.76 -4.21
N PHE A 194 -4.36 -4.47 -4.08
CA PHE A 194 -5.14 -4.55 -2.84
C PHE A 194 -5.07 -5.97 -2.32
N SER A 195 -4.82 -6.15 -1.03
CA SER A 195 -4.78 -7.49 -0.44
C SER A 195 -5.78 -7.67 0.67
N VAL A 196 -6.30 -8.89 0.79
CA VAL A 196 -7.07 -9.37 1.94
C VAL A 196 -6.45 -10.68 2.38
N THR A 197 -6.34 -10.90 3.68
CA THR A 197 -5.87 -12.17 4.24
C THR A 197 -7.08 -12.98 4.70
N ASP A 198 -6.97 -14.30 4.60
CA ASP A 198 -7.90 -15.21 5.24
C ASP A 198 -7.94 -15.01 6.77
N GLY A 199 -8.97 -15.56 7.42
CA GLY A 199 -9.14 -15.47 8.87
C GLY A 199 -8.03 -16.16 9.69
N GLU A 200 -7.22 -17.02 9.06
CA GLU A 200 -6.09 -17.73 9.69
C GLU A 200 -4.73 -17.05 9.47
N GLY A 201 -4.59 -16.17 8.47
CA GLY A 201 -3.31 -15.54 8.12
C GLY A 201 -2.39 -16.38 7.24
N LEU A 202 -2.90 -17.46 6.66
CA LEU A 202 -2.12 -18.40 5.84
C LEU A 202 -2.14 -18.01 4.36
N VAL A 203 -3.23 -17.41 3.91
CA VAL A 203 -3.44 -17.04 2.51
C VAL A 203 -3.79 -15.57 2.41
N VAL A 204 -2.98 -14.83 1.66
CA VAL A 204 -3.21 -13.44 1.31
C VAL A 204 -3.56 -13.36 -0.16
N ALA A 205 -4.81 -13.01 -0.47
CA ALA A 205 -5.28 -12.83 -1.84
C ALA A 205 -5.07 -11.38 -2.30
N TYR A 206 -4.66 -11.20 -3.55
CA TYR A 206 -4.30 -9.91 -4.14
C TYR A 206 -5.14 -9.61 -5.38
N ASP A 207 -5.72 -8.42 -5.43
CA ASP A 207 -6.20 -7.78 -6.64
C ASP A 207 -5.14 -6.82 -7.17
N VAL A 208 -4.45 -7.20 -8.25
CA VAL A 208 -3.39 -6.39 -8.86
C VAL A 208 -3.96 -5.61 -10.05
N PHE A 209 -3.60 -4.33 -10.16
CA PHE A 209 -4.01 -3.43 -11.24
C PHE A 209 -2.78 -2.84 -11.93
N ILE A 210 -2.60 -3.20 -13.20
CA ILE A 210 -1.45 -2.79 -14.01
C ILE A 210 -1.74 -1.47 -14.73
N TYR A 211 -0.83 -0.51 -14.62
CA TYR A 211 -0.93 0.79 -15.28
C TYR A 211 -0.45 0.72 -16.73
N ASN A 212 -1.26 1.25 -17.65
CA ASN A 212 -0.86 1.41 -19.04
C ASN A 212 -0.49 2.88 -19.32
N LYS A 213 0.81 3.13 -19.61
CA LYS A 213 1.34 4.46 -19.95
C LYS A 213 0.61 5.16 -21.11
N LEU A 214 0.17 4.40 -22.13
CA LEU A 214 -0.43 4.96 -23.34
C LEU A 214 -1.86 5.42 -23.09
N SER A 215 -2.68 4.55 -22.49
CA SER A 215 -4.08 4.87 -22.19
C SER A 215 -4.27 5.65 -20.90
N LYS A 216 -3.22 5.71 -20.05
CA LYS A 216 -3.22 6.27 -18.69
C LYS A 216 -4.29 5.62 -17.80
N GLN A 217 -4.55 4.34 -18.02
CA GLN A 217 -5.57 3.58 -17.33
C GLN A 217 -5.01 2.33 -16.67
N PHE A 218 -5.69 1.89 -15.61
CA PHE A 218 -5.40 0.64 -14.94
C PHE A 218 -6.29 -0.49 -15.46
N THR A 219 -5.71 -1.69 -15.53
CA THR A 219 -6.38 -2.94 -15.87
C THR A 219 -6.13 -3.95 -14.77
N LYS A 220 -7.19 -4.59 -14.26
CA LYS A 220 -7.06 -5.69 -13.29
C LYS A 220 -6.32 -6.85 -13.96
N LEU A 221 -5.23 -7.30 -13.34
CA LEU A 221 -4.48 -8.47 -13.78
C LEU A 221 -5.30 -9.72 -13.47
N THR A 222 -5.34 -10.66 -14.42
CA THR A 222 -5.92 -11.99 -14.21
C THR A 222 -4.87 -13.04 -14.49
N THR A 223 -5.04 -14.21 -13.89
CA THR A 223 -4.24 -15.39 -14.23
C THR A 223 -4.44 -15.74 -15.73
N PRO A 224 -3.44 -16.33 -16.40
CA PRO A 224 -3.59 -16.73 -17.79
C PRO A 224 -4.74 -17.73 -17.96
N ALA A 225 -5.67 -17.46 -18.87
CA ALA A 225 -6.81 -18.34 -19.15
C ALA A 225 -6.35 -19.75 -19.56
N GLY A 226 -6.94 -20.78 -18.96
CA GLY A 226 -6.63 -22.19 -19.25
C GLY A 226 -5.27 -22.68 -18.74
N ALA A 227 -4.50 -21.85 -18.03
CA ALA A 227 -3.27 -22.30 -17.38
C ALA A 227 -3.57 -23.03 -16.06
N LYS A 228 -2.73 -24.02 -15.73
CA LYS A 228 -2.61 -24.49 -14.34
C LYS A 228 -2.25 -23.29 -13.45
N GLY A 229 -2.85 -23.21 -12.27
CA GLY A 229 -2.66 -22.08 -11.38
C GLY A 229 -3.60 -22.11 -10.18
N CYS A 230 -3.44 -21.13 -9.30
CA CYS A 230 -4.30 -20.93 -8.14
C CYS A 230 -5.68 -20.34 -8.47
N GLY A 231 -5.96 -20.03 -9.75
CA GLY A 231 -7.15 -19.29 -10.19
C GLY A 231 -7.05 -17.78 -9.89
N GLU A 232 -6.46 -17.42 -8.77
CA GLU A 232 -6.20 -16.06 -8.29
C GLU A 232 -4.74 -15.85 -7.87
N PHE A 233 -4.35 -14.61 -7.59
CA PHE A 233 -3.02 -14.29 -7.06
C PHE A 233 -3.03 -14.33 -5.53
N THR A 234 -2.51 -15.41 -4.96
CA THR A 234 -2.38 -15.61 -3.51
C THR A 234 -0.92 -15.70 -3.08
N ASN A 235 -0.60 -15.19 -1.88
CA ASN A 235 0.74 -15.16 -1.30
C ASN A 235 1.79 -14.65 -2.31
N LEU A 236 1.45 -13.54 -2.95
CA LEU A 236 2.14 -12.99 -4.10
C LEU A 236 3.57 -12.56 -3.75
N LYS A 237 4.53 -12.94 -4.59
CA LYS A 237 5.94 -12.53 -4.47
C LYS A 237 6.49 -12.02 -5.79
N LEU A 238 7.26 -10.93 -5.72
CA LEU A 238 7.97 -10.36 -6.85
C LEU A 238 9.46 -10.69 -6.75
N ASN A 239 10.04 -11.11 -7.88
CA ASN A 239 11.48 -11.22 -8.06
C ASN A 239 11.89 -10.25 -9.18
N ALA A 240 12.35 -9.06 -8.80
CA ALA A 240 12.71 -8.00 -9.74
C ALA A 240 13.91 -8.36 -10.62
N GLU A 241 14.91 -9.08 -10.08
CA GLU A 241 16.10 -9.50 -10.81
C GLU A 241 15.76 -10.44 -11.97
N ARG A 242 14.86 -11.39 -11.71
CA ARG A 242 14.43 -12.40 -12.70
C ARG A 242 13.20 -11.97 -13.50
N LYS A 243 12.55 -10.86 -13.10
CA LYS A 243 11.26 -10.38 -13.61
C LYS A 243 10.18 -11.46 -13.51
N GLU A 244 10.07 -12.06 -12.34
CA GLU A 244 9.17 -13.18 -12.06
C GLU A 244 8.16 -12.81 -10.99
N LEU A 245 6.90 -13.15 -11.24
CA LEU A 245 5.80 -13.03 -10.29
C LEU A 245 5.38 -14.43 -9.86
N SER A 246 5.41 -14.71 -8.57
CA SER A 246 5.13 -16.03 -8.01
C SER A 246 3.90 -16.00 -7.11
N THR A 247 3.09 -17.05 -7.14
CA THR A 247 1.92 -17.22 -6.29
C THR A 247 1.92 -18.62 -5.70
N THR A 248 1.36 -18.77 -4.50
CA THR A 248 1.18 -20.07 -3.87
C THR A 248 -0.21 -20.20 -3.27
N CYS A 249 -0.83 -21.36 -3.45
CA CYS A 249 -2.14 -21.66 -2.90
C CYS A 249 -2.15 -23.03 -2.24
N LYS A 250 -3.10 -23.22 -1.34
CA LYS A 250 -3.32 -24.48 -0.64
C LYS A 250 -4.25 -25.38 -1.46
N SER A 251 -3.85 -26.62 -1.67
CA SER A 251 -4.67 -27.68 -2.29
C SER A 251 -4.66 -28.90 -1.38
N GLY A 252 -5.75 -29.07 -0.61
CA GLY A 252 -5.80 -30.04 0.48
C GLY A 252 -4.71 -29.78 1.52
N ALA A 253 -3.85 -30.78 1.75
CA ALA A 253 -2.73 -30.69 2.68
C ALA A 253 -1.42 -30.17 2.04
N ARG A 254 -1.42 -29.85 0.75
CA ARG A 254 -0.22 -29.40 0.02
C ARG A 254 -0.29 -27.92 -0.32
N TRP A 255 0.89 -27.33 -0.49
CA TRP A 255 1.06 -26.02 -1.08
C TRP A 255 1.52 -26.19 -2.52
N LEU A 256 0.81 -25.57 -3.46
CA LEU A 256 1.17 -25.52 -4.87
C LEU A 256 1.80 -24.17 -5.17
N GLY A 257 2.82 -24.15 -6.04
CA GLY A 257 3.53 -22.95 -6.44
C GLY A 257 3.46 -22.72 -7.94
N TYR A 258 3.24 -21.47 -8.36
CA TYR A 258 3.25 -21.08 -9.77
C TYR A 258 4.06 -19.82 -9.98
N THR A 259 4.90 -19.81 -11.02
CA THR A 259 5.72 -18.66 -11.39
C THR A 259 5.38 -18.19 -12.79
N TYR A 260 5.22 -16.89 -12.95
CA TYR A 260 4.82 -16.22 -14.17
C TYR A 260 5.85 -15.18 -14.63
N LYS A 261 5.82 -14.89 -15.93
CA LYS A 261 6.51 -13.74 -16.56
C LYS A 261 5.55 -12.96 -17.43
N PHE A 262 5.95 -11.75 -17.80
CA PHE A 262 5.26 -10.92 -18.79
C PHE A 262 6.00 -10.97 -20.12
N ASN A 263 5.26 -11.09 -21.23
CA ASN A 263 5.84 -10.98 -22.56
C ASN A 263 5.96 -9.49 -22.96
N LYS A 264 6.57 -9.22 -24.12
CA LYS A 264 6.73 -7.84 -24.64
C LYS A 264 5.42 -7.09 -24.87
N ALA A 265 4.30 -7.81 -24.99
CA ALA A 265 2.97 -7.22 -25.13
C ALA A 265 2.27 -6.97 -23.78
N GLY A 266 2.96 -7.20 -22.65
CA GLY A 266 2.40 -7.05 -21.30
C GLY A 266 1.44 -8.18 -20.89
N LYS A 267 1.41 -9.30 -21.63
CA LYS A 267 0.60 -10.46 -21.28
C LYS A 267 1.37 -11.39 -20.36
N ILE A 268 0.76 -11.74 -19.24
CA ILE A 268 1.28 -12.72 -18.27
C ILE A 268 1.19 -14.15 -18.82
N TYR A 269 2.20 -14.98 -18.58
CA TYR A 269 2.26 -16.40 -18.94
C TYR A 269 3.01 -17.21 -17.88
N LEU A 270 2.59 -18.46 -17.70
CA LEU A 270 3.20 -19.40 -16.74
C LEU A 270 4.55 -19.89 -17.27
N ILE A 271 5.56 -19.96 -16.40
CA ILE A 271 6.88 -20.51 -16.74
C ILE A 271 7.27 -21.71 -15.87
N LYS A 272 6.62 -21.89 -14.71
CA LYS A 272 6.91 -22.99 -13.79
C LYS A 272 5.71 -23.30 -12.91
N ASP A 273 5.40 -24.57 -12.76
CA ASP A 273 4.52 -25.17 -11.77
C ASP A 273 5.31 -26.07 -10.80
N GLU A 274 5.00 -25.99 -9.51
CA GLU A 274 5.53 -26.85 -8.45
C GLU A 274 4.35 -27.51 -7.75
N GLU A 275 4.23 -28.84 -7.90
CA GLU A 275 3.18 -29.70 -7.33
C GLU A 275 3.66 -30.55 -6.15
#